data_AF-A0AAD8CPJ2-F1
#
_entry.id   AF-A0AAD8CPJ2-F1
#
_cell.length_a   1.000
_cell.length_b   1.000
_cell.length_c   1.000
_cell.angle_alpha   90.00
_cell.angle_beta   90.00
_cell.angle_gamma   90.00
#
_symmetry.space_group_name_H-M   'P 1'
#
loop_
_entity.id
_entity.type
_entity.pdbx_description
1 polymer ?
#
loop_
_entity_poly.entity_id
_entity_poly.type
_entity_poly.pdbx_seq_one_letter_code
_entity_poly.pdbx_strand_id
1 'polypeptide(L)'
;MVAGAFPIAKLLYLGVRQLSKPVANRIKAGARRSEFFKNYICLPPAQLYHWVDMSAKMRIMGFRGTHIKPLNEEAAAELGAELLGEAIIFTVGGVCMIAEYARQSANTRRKEEELNDTLQSLQDQVTQLSLTAETLDAQLREVNRRLLAGPTK
;
A
#
# COMPACT_ATOMS: atom_id res chain seq x y z
N MET A 1 19.02 0.95 14.02
CA MET A 1 17.85 1.34 14.84
C MET A 1 16.60 1.28 13.97
N VAL A 2 15.82 0.20 14.06
CA VAL A 2 14.50 0.09 13.42
C VAL A 2 13.47 0.56 14.45
N ALA A 3 13.35 1.88 14.63
CA ALA A 3 12.45 2.49 15.62
C ALA A 3 11.30 3.26 14.95
N GLY A 4 10.92 2.90 13.72
CA GLY A 4 9.79 3.52 12.98
C GLY A 4 8.58 2.59 12.78
N ALA A 5 8.76 1.27 12.85
CA ALA A 5 7.68 0.31 12.58
C ALA A 5 6.76 0.07 13.79
N PHE A 6 7.31 0.12 15.02
CA PHE A 6 6.57 -0.16 16.25
C PHE A 6 5.46 0.87 16.57
N PRO A 7 5.65 2.20 16.34
CA PRO A 7 4.60 3.19 16.58
C PRO A 7 3.47 3.11 15.55
N ILE A 8 3.80 3.00 14.25
CA ILE A 8 2.80 3.01 13.17
C ILE A 8 1.95 1.75 13.20
N ALA A 9 2.56 0.57 13.34
CA ALA A 9 1.81 -0.68 13.42
C ALA A 9 0.86 -0.71 14.63
N LYS A 10 1.31 -0.18 15.77
CA LYS A 10 0.49 -0.09 16.99
C LYS A 10 -0.65 0.92 16.83
N LEU A 11 -0.41 2.05 16.17
CA LEU A 11 -1.46 3.04 15.86
C LEU A 11 -2.48 2.50 14.87
N LEU A 12 -2.05 1.78 13.83
CA LEU A 12 -2.96 1.10 12.90
C LEU A 12 -3.81 0.06 13.61
N TYR A 13 -3.19 -0.79 14.43
CA TYR A 13 -3.91 -1.79 15.25
C TYR A 13 -4.92 -1.13 16.21
N LEU A 14 -4.52 -0.07 16.91
CA LEU A 14 -5.40 0.66 17.82
C LEU A 14 -6.53 1.37 17.07
N GLY A 15 -6.23 1.98 15.92
CA GLY A 15 -7.20 2.65 15.06
C GLY A 15 -8.25 1.68 14.55
N VAL A 16 -7.83 0.52 14.03
CA VAL A 16 -8.76 -0.56 13.65
C VAL A 16 -9.60 -0.94 14.85
N ARG A 17 -9.00 -1.23 16.02
CA ARG A 17 -9.74 -1.65 17.21
C ARG A 17 -10.74 -0.59 17.71
N GLN A 18 -10.41 0.70 17.59
CA GLN A 18 -11.26 1.81 18.03
C GLN A 18 -12.39 2.10 17.04
N LEU A 19 -12.18 1.88 15.75
CA LEU A 19 -13.21 2.04 14.72
C LEU A 19 -14.09 0.79 14.57
N SER A 20 -13.53 -0.41 14.79
CA SER A 20 -14.28 -1.66 14.70
C SER A 20 -15.32 -1.79 15.80
N LYS A 21 -15.04 -1.32 17.03
CA LYS A 21 -16.00 -1.39 18.14
C LYS A 21 -17.34 -0.68 17.87
N PRO A 22 -17.40 0.59 17.47
CA PRO A 22 -18.67 1.25 17.19
C PRO A 22 -19.40 0.61 16.00
N VAL A 23 -18.67 0.14 14.99
CA VAL A 23 -19.27 -0.57 13.84
C VAL A 23 -19.85 -1.92 14.28
N ALA A 24 -19.09 -2.73 15.02
CA ALA A 24 -19.56 -3.98 15.59
C ALA A 24 -20.79 -3.77 16.48
N ASN A 25 -20.81 -2.73 17.32
CA ASN A 25 -21.99 -2.40 18.14
C ASN A 25 -23.23 -2.06 17.31
N ARG A 26 -23.07 -1.38 16.16
CA ARG A 26 -24.17 -1.14 15.23
C ARG A 26 -24.66 -2.44 14.58
N ILE A 27 -23.75 -3.34 14.22
CA ILE A 27 -24.08 -4.65 13.65
C ILE A 27 -24.79 -5.53 14.68
N LYS A 28 -24.32 -5.55 15.94
CA LYS A 28 -25.00 -6.23 17.07
C LYS A 28 -26.41 -5.69 17.26
N ALA A 29 -26.59 -4.37 17.21
CA ALA A 29 -27.92 -3.76 17.28
C ALA A 29 -28.82 -4.16 16.11
N GLY A 30 -28.26 -4.33 14.90
CA GLY A 30 -28.96 -4.84 13.72
C GLY A 30 -29.38 -6.30 13.87
N ALA A 31 -28.48 -7.16 14.36
CA ALA A 31 -28.76 -8.57 14.63
C ALA A 31 -29.87 -8.77 15.66
N ARG A 32 -29.97 -7.89 16.67
CA ARG A 32 -31.08 -7.91 17.64
C ARG A 32 -32.42 -7.47 17.05
N ARG A 33 -32.41 -6.68 15.99
CA ARG A 33 -33.63 -6.14 15.36
C ARG A 33 -34.18 -7.05 14.26
N SER A 34 -33.34 -7.93 13.70
CA SER A 34 -33.71 -8.77 12.58
C SER A 34 -33.11 -10.17 12.72
N GLU A 35 -33.99 -11.15 12.89
CA GLU A 35 -33.63 -12.57 12.89
C GLU A 35 -33.03 -12.99 11.54
N PHE A 36 -33.46 -12.39 10.43
CA PHE A 36 -32.84 -12.59 9.12
C PHE A 36 -31.38 -12.15 9.14
N PHE A 37 -31.12 -10.93 9.64
CA PHE A 37 -29.76 -10.41 9.71
C PHE A 37 -28.88 -11.27 10.63
N LYS A 38 -29.41 -11.68 11.78
CA LYS A 38 -28.74 -12.60 12.69
C LYS A 38 -28.36 -13.90 11.96
N ASN A 39 -29.34 -14.60 11.40
CA ASN A 39 -29.18 -15.96 10.89
C ASN A 39 -28.41 -16.07 9.56
N TYR A 40 -28.52 -15.06 8.70
CA TYR A 40 -27.89 -15.10 7.38
C TYR A 40 -26.61 -14.28 7.26
N ILE A 41 -26.43 -13.25 8.11
CA ILE A 41 -25.27 -12.34 7.99
C ILE A 41 -24.28 -12.56 9.14
N CYS A 42 -24.74 -12.61 10.39
CA CYS A 42 -23.83 -12.73 11.54
C CYS A 42 -23.42 -14.18 11.86
N LEU A 43 -24.38 -15.10 11.89
CA LEU A 43 -24.16 -16.49 12.34
C LEU A 43 -23.23 -17.30 11.42
N PRO A 44 -23.40 -17.29 10.08
CA PRO A 44 -22.58 -18.13 9.20
C PRO A 44 -21.07 -17.86 9.32
N PRO A 45 -20.57 -16.60 9.27
CA PRO A 45 -19.15 -16.34 9.43
C PRO A 45 -18.66 -16.66 10.85
N ALA A 46 -19.49 -16.45 11.89
CA ALA A 46 -19.12 -16.78 13.26
C ALA A 46 -18.96 -18.28 13.50
N GLN A 47 -19.89 -19.09 12.97
CA GLN A 47 -19.84 -20.55 13.09
C GLN A 47 -18.68 -21.12 12.27
N LEU A 48 -18.41 -20.57 11.08
CA LEU A 48 -17.24 -20.94 10.29
C LEU A 48 -15.94 -20.61 11.02
N TYR A 49 -15.81 -19.40 11.57
CA TYR A 49 -14.64 -19.00 12.35
C TYR A 49 -14.40 -19.94 13.53
N HIS A 50 -15.45 -20.21 14.33
CA HIS A 50 -15.37 -21.11 15.46
C HIS A 50 -15.01 -22.54 15.05
N TRP A 51 -15.62 -23.04 13.98
CA TRP A 51 -15.31 -24.37 13.47
C TRP A 51 -13.84 -24.47 13.04
N VAL A 52 -13.31 -23.48 12.32
CA VAL A 52 -11.90 -23.45 11.92
C VAL A 52 -10.98 -23.37 13.14
N ASP A 53 -11.24 -22.44 14.06
CA ASP A 53 -10.43 -22.23 15.26
C ASP A 53 -10.39 -23.48 16.15
N MET A 54 -11.55 -24.09 16.42
CA MET A 54 -11.63 -25.33 17.19
C MET A 54 -11.03 -26.51 16.44
N SER A 55 -11.26 -26.64 15.13
CA SER A 55 -10.67 -27.72 14.34
C SER A 55 -9.14 -27.65 14.36
N ALA A 56 -8.58 -26.45 14.24
CA ALA A 56 -7.14 -26.22 14.32
C ALA A 56 -6.60 -26.58 15.71
N LYS A 57 -7.24 -26.08 16.78
CA LYS A 57 -6.85 -26.39 18.17
C LYS A 57 -6.89 -27.88 18.48
N MET A 58 -7.96 -28.56 18.06
CA MET A 58 -8.12 -30.00 18.29
C MET A 58 -7.07 -30.81 17.52
N ARG A 59 -6.79 -30.43 16.27
CA ARG A 59 -5.73 -31.06 15.46
C ARG A 59 -4.35 -30.87 16.09
N ILE A 60 -4.05 -29.68 16.61
CA ILE A 60 -2.76 -29.39 17.27
C ILE A 60 -2.61 -30.19 18.57
N MET A 61 -3.69 -30.35 19.33
CA MET A 61 -3.71 -31.16 20.56
C MET A 61 -3.75 -32.68 20.30
N GLY A 62 -3.73 -33.11 19.03
CA GLY A 62 -3.71 -34.53 18.65
C GLY A 62 -5.07 -35.23 18.68
N PHE A 63 -6.15 -34.51 19.00
CA PHE A 63 -7.51 -35.05 18.96
C PHE A 63 -8.03 -35.07 17.51
N ARG A 64 -8.27 -36.26 16.98
CA ARG A 64 -8.82 -36.48 15.63
C ARG A 64 -10.30 -36.87 15.72
N GLY A 65 -11.15 -36.19 14.94
CA GLY A 65 -12.57 -36.57 14.78
C GLY A 65 -13.50 -36.15 15.93
N THR A 66 -13.07 -35.27 16.82
CA THR A 66 -13.95 -34.77 17.88
C THR A 66 -15.03 -33.83 17.32
N HIS A 67 -16.29 -34.10 17.65
CA HIS A 67 -17.41 -33.28 17.23
C HIS A 67 -17.38 -31.91 17.93
N ILE A 68 -17.18 -30.84 17.15
CA ILE A 68 -17.14 -29.47 17.67
C ILE A 68 -18.56 -28.99 17.88
N LYS A 69 -18.91 -28.63 19.12
CA LYS A 69 -20.21 -28.05 19.42
C LYS A 69 -20.29 -26.64 18.81
N PRO A 70 -21.35 -26.33 18.04
CA PRO A 70 -21.55 -24.99 17.50
C PRO A 70 -21.73 -23.97 18.62
N LEU A 71 -21.44 -22.70 18.33
CA LEU A 71 -21.68 -21.61 19.28
C LEU A 71 -23.18 -21.44 19.55
N ASN A 72 -23.51 -21.03 20.78
CA ASN A 72 -24.84 -20.49 21.09
C ASN A 72 -25.15 -19.31 20.16
N GLU A 73 -26.41 -19.15 19.75
CA GLU A 73 -26.82 -18.11 18.80
C GLU A 73 -26.42 -16.70 19.25
N GLU A 74 -26.55 -16.39 20.53
CA GLU A 74 -26.16 -15.07 21.07
C GLU A 74 -24.65 -14.83 20.96
N ALA A 75 -23.85 -15.83 21.31
CA ALA A 75 -22.40 -15.75 21.20
C ALA A 75 -21.96 -15.69 19.72
N ALA A 76 -22.65 -16.43 18.84
CA ALA A 76 -22.38 -16.40 17.40
C ALA A 76 -22.73 -15.04 16.80
N ALA A 77 -23.83 -14.43 17.22
CA ALA A 77 -24.22 -13.10 16.77
C ALA A 77 -23.21 -12.03 17.23
N GLU A 78 -22.71 -12.14 18.47
CA GLU A 78 -21.69 -11.25 19.01
C GLU A 78 -20.37 -11.37 18.25
N LEU A 79 -19.86 -12.60 18.11
CA LEU A 79 -18.61 -12.87 17.38
C LEU A 79 -18.73 -12.47 15.90
N GLY A 80 -19.85 -12.82 15.26
CA GLY A 80 -20.11 -12.47 13.87
C GLY A 80 -20.14 -10.96 13.64
N ALA A 81 -20.74 -10.21 14.57
CA ALA A 81 -20.78 -8.75 14.48
C ALA A 81 -19.39 -8.11 14.64
N GLU A 82 -18.53 -8.68 15.48
CA GLU A 82 -17.14 -8.21 15.63
C GLU A 82 -16.33 -8.50 14.37
N LEU A 83 -16.41 -9.72 13.84
CA LEU A 83 -15.73 -10.12 12.60
C LEU A 83 -16.17 -9.26 11.40
N LEU A 84 -17.48 -9.02 11.26
CA LEU A 84 -18.00 -8.16 10.21
C LEU A 84 -17.56 -6.70 10.37
N GLY A 85 -17.51 -6.20 11.61
CA GLY A 85 -17.02 -4.86 11.90
C GLY A 85 -15.58 -4.67 11.46
N GLU A 86 -14.70 -5.61 11.81
CA GLU A 86 -13.30 -5.59 11.37
C GLU A 86 -13.19 -5.73 9.84
N ALA A 87 -13.93 -6.66 9.23
CA ALA A 87 -13.91 -6.89 7.79
C ALA A 87 -14.33 -5.63 7.00
N ILE A 88 -15.33 -4.89 7.46
CA ILE A 88 -15.74 -3.62 6.84
C ILE A 88 -14.61 -2.59 6.89
N ILE A 89 -13.99 -2.39 8.06
CA ILE A 89 -12.90 -1.42 8.21
C ILE A 89 -11.70 -1.79 7.32
N PHE A 90 -11.32 -3.07 7.29
CA PHE A 90 -10.23 -3.54 6.44
C PHE A 90 -10.55 -3.42 4.95
N THR A 91 -11.78 -3.72 4.54
CA THR A 91 -12.20 -3.63 3.14
C THR A 91 -12.19 -2.18 2.68
N VAL A 92 -12.78 -1.27 3.45
CA VAL A 92 -12.79 0.16 3.13
C VAL A 92 -11.37 0.71 3.10
N GLY A 93 -10.55 0.40 4.11
CA GLY A 93 -9.15 0.84 4.15
C GLY A 93 -8.32 0.29 3.00
N GLY A 94 -8.49 -1.00 2.66
CA GLY A 94 -7.80 -1.65 1.55
C GLY A 94 -8.19 -1.08 0.20
N VAL A 95 -9.50 -0.84 -0.03
CA VAL A 95 -10.00 -0.20 -1.25
C VAL A 95 -9.45 1.22 -1.39
N CYS A 96 -9.50 2.02 -0.32
CA CYS A 96 -8.92 3.37 -0.33
C CYS A 96 -7.42 3.34 -0.62
N MET A 97 -6.66 2.42 -0.01
CA MET A 97 -5.23 2.28 -0.24
C MET A 97 -4.90 1.91 -1.69
N ILE A 98 -5.63 0.97 -2.28
CA ILE A 98 -5.47 0.57 -3.68
C ILE A 98 -5.81 1.75 -4.62
N ALA A 99 -6.90 2.47 -4.34
CA ALA A 99 -7.30 3.63 -5.12
C ALA A 99 -6.26 4.75 -5.07
N GLU A 100 -5.74 5.09 -3.88
CA GLU A 100 -4.68 6.08 -3.71
C GLU A 100 -3.38 5.63 -4.39
N TYR A 101 -3.00 4.35 -4.28
CA TYR A 101 -1.83 3.81 -4.96
C TYR A 101 -1.97 3.93 -6.49
N ALA A 102 -3.12 3.58 -7.05
CA ALA A 102 -3.39 3.71 -8.48
C ALA A 102 -3.31 5.18 -8.94
N ARG A 103 -3.89 6.11 -8.17
CA ARG A 103 -3.81 7.56 -8.44
C ARG A 103 -2.37 8.08 -8.36
N GLN A 104 -1.62 7.67 -7.34
CA GLN A 104 -0.25 8.11 -7.12
C GLN A 104 0.70 7.57 -8.17
N SER A 105 0.54 6.31 -8.58
CA SER A 105 1.36 5.68 -9.63
C SER A 105 1.31 6.45 -10.95
N ALA A 106 0.11 6.91 -11.37
CA ALA A 106 -0.04 7.73 -12.57
C ALA A 106 0.71 9.07 -12.48
N ASN A 107 0.73 9.69 -11.30
CA ASN A 107 1.42 10.96 -11.09
C ASN A 107 2.94 10.78 -11.00
N THR A 108 3.42 9.70 -10.37
CA THR A 108 4.85 9.37 -10.32
C THR A 108 5.39 9.12 -11.73
N ARG A 109 4.66 8.38 -12.57
CA ARG A 109 5.11 8.12 -13.95
C ARG A 109 5.27 9.39 -14.77
N ARG A 110 4.34 10.35 -14.65
CA ARG A 110 4.46 11.67 -15.29
C ARG A 110 5.68 12.44 -14.83
N LYS A 111 5.99 12.42 -13.53
CA LYS A 111 7.18 13.07 -12.99
C LYS A 111 8.47 12.40 -13.46
N GLU A 112 8.48 11.07 -13.62
CA GLU A 112 9.61 10.34 -14.19
C GLU A 112 9.82 10.68 -15.67
N GLU A 113 8.73 10.78 -16.45
CA GLU A 113 8.76 11.24 -17.84
C GLU A 113 9.33 12.67 -17.94
N GLU A 114 8.80 13.62 -17.17
CA GLU A 114 9.31 15.00 -17.11
C GLU A 114 10.78 15.08 -16.68
N LEU A 115 11.19 14.28 -15.69
CA LEU A 115 12.57 14.24 -15.22
C LEU A 115 13.51 13.71 -16.32
N ASN A 116 13.12 12.65 -17.03
CA ASN A 116 13.90 12.11 -18.14
C ASN A 116 14.07 13.13 -19.27
N ASP A 117 13.00 13.85 -19.63
CA ASP A 117 13.07 14.91 -20.64
C ASP A 117 14.05 16.02 -20.24
N THR A 118 14.04 16.43 -18.97
CA THR A 118 15.00 17.44 -18.47
C THR A 118 16.44 16.93 -18.50
N LEU A 119 16.68 15.67 -18.13
CA LEU A 119 18.01 15.06 -18.19
C LEU A 119 18.53 14.98 -19.63
N GLN A 120 17.68 14.59 -20.57
CA GLN A 120 18.03 14.54 -21.98
C GLN A 120 18.38 15.93 -22.51
N SER A 121 17.58 16.94 -22.20
CA SER A 121 17.87 18.33 -22.59
C SER A 121 19.19 18.85 -22.03
N LEU A 122 19.49 18.54 -20.75
CA LEU A 122 20.77 18.93 -20.15
C LEU A 122 21.95 18.20 -20.81
N GLN A 123 21.79 16.93 -21.15
CA GLN A 123 22.81 16.17 -21.87
C GLN A 123 23.09 16.77 -23.25
N ASP A 124 22.05 17.13 -24.00
CA ASP A 124 22.18 17.78 -25.31
C ASP A 124 22.88 19.13 -25.20
N GLN A 125 22.55 19.93 -24.18
CA GLN A 125 23.21 21.21 -23.92
C GLN A 125 24.69 21.02 -23.61
N VAL A 126 25.06 20.03 -22.79
CA VAL A 126 26.47 19.70 -22.50
C VAL A 126 27.21 19.26 -23.75
N THR A 127 26.60 18.44 -24.62
CA THR A 127 27.20 18.03 -25.88
C THR A 127 27.41 19.22 -26.83
N GLN A 128 26.43 20.11 -26.95
CA GLN A 128 26.54 21.35 -27.73
C GLN A 128 27.68 22.24 -27.20
N LEU A 129 27.74 22.44 -25.88
CA LEU A 129 28.81 23.19 -25.22
C LEU A 129 30.19 22.58 -25.51
N SER A 130 30.32 21.25 -25.43
CA SER A 130 31.57 20.55 -25.76
C SER A 130 32.00 20.77 -27.21
N LEU A 131 31.07 20.66 -28.16
CA LEU A 131 31.34 20.90 -29.57
C LEU A 131 31.78 22.34 -29.81
N THR A 132 31.10 23.32 -29.21
CA THR A 132 31.51 24.72 -29.34
C THR A 132 32.91 24.97 -28.78
N ALA A 133 33.26 24.39 -27.63
CA ALA A 133 34.59 24.49 -27.06
C ALA A 133 35.67 23.91 -28.00
N GLU A 134 35.40 22.76 -28.61
CA GLU A 134 36.30 22.12 -29.57
C GLU A 134 36.48 22.96 -30.84
N THR A 135 35.40 23.56 -31.36
CA THR A 135 35.49 24.46 -32.52
C THR A 135 36.29 25.73 -32.22
N LEU A 136 36.12 26.33 -31.03
CA LEU A 136 36.90 27.50 -30.60
C LEU A 136 38.38 27.15 -30.46
N ASP A 137 38.71 25.99 -29.91
CA ASP A 137 40.11 25.52 -29.78
C ASP A 137 40.76 25.33 -31.17
N ALA A 138 40.03 24.73 -32.13
CA ALA A 138 40.50 24.58 -33.50
C ALA A 138 40.76 25.94 -34.19
N GLN A 139 39.86 26.91 -34.02
CA GLN A 139 40.03 28.27 -34.55
C GLN A 139 41.24 28.98 -33.92
N LEU A 140 41.44 28.84 -32.61
CA LEU A 140 42.60 29.39 -31.90
C LEU A 140 43.91 28.82 -32.44
N ARG A 141 43.98 27.50 -32.66
CA ARG A 141 45.16 26.85 -33.27
C ARG A 141 45.44 27.38 -34.67
N GLU A 142 44.40 27.60 -35.48
CA GLU A 142 44.55 28.13 -36.83
C GLU A 142 45.06 29.59 -36.82
N VAL A 143 44.48 30.45 -35.97
CA VAL A 143 44.94 31.83 -35.81
C VAL A 143 46.40 31.88 -35.36
N ASN A 144 46.77 31.06 -34.36
CA ASN A 144 48.15 30.99 -33.89
C ASN A 144 49.12 30.54 -35.00
N ARG A 145 48.71 29.55 -35.81
CA ARG A 145 49.48 29.12 -36.99
C ARG A 145 49.67 30.24 -38.02
N ARG A 146 48.64 31.04 -38.30
CA ARG A 146 48.72 32.17 -39.23
C ARG A 146 49.62 33.30 -38.69
N LEU A 147 49.59 33.58 -37.39
CA LEU A 147 50.47 34.55 -36.75
C LEU A 147 51.94 34.13 -36.85
N LEU A 148 52.24 32.83 -36.61
CA LEU A 148 53.59 32.28 -36.71
C LEU A 148 54.10 32.18 -38.17
N ALA A 149 53.21 32.11 -39.16
CA ALA A 149 53.56 32.05 -40.58
C ALA A 149 53.66 33.44 -41.27
N GLY A 150 53.38 34.52 -40.54
CA GLY A 150 53.58 35.89 -41.04
C GLY A 150 55.07 36.19 -41.28
N PRO A 151 55.41 36.98 -42.32
CA PRO A 151 56.80 37.14 -42.74
C PRO A 151 57.63 37.79 -41.62
N THR A 152 58.62 37.04 -41.12
CA THR A 152 59.74 37.58 -40.36
C THR A 152 60.47 38.58 -41.26
N LYS A 153 60.29 39.87 -41.00
CA LYS A 153 61.16 40.93 -41.50
C LYS A 153 62.54 40.83 -40.86
#